data_AF-A0A2R6G3X3-F1
#
_entry.id   AF-A0A2R6G3X3-F1
#
_cell.length_a   1.000
_cell.length_b   1.000
_cell.length_c   1.000
_cell.angle_alpha   90.00
_cell.angle_beta   90.00
_cell.angle_gamma   90.00
#
_symmetry.space_group_name_H-M   'P 1'
#
loop_
_entity.id
_entity.type
_entity.pdbx_description
1 polymer ?
#
loop_
_entity_poly.entity_id
_entity_poly.type
_entity_poly.pdbx_seq_one_letter_code
_entity_poly.pdbx_strand_id
1 'polypeptide(L)'
;MTNDTTDFLIVRELDDPITHEQLDGATDASGAALEELREEGTDIEWVGSEVLEDDAGQVTGTFCHYRAESEEAIHEHADRAGLPATNVSRQGDPLDGE
;
A
#
# COMPACT_ATOMS: atom_id res chain seq x y z
N MET A 1 16.98 19.15 2.89
CA MET A 1 17.04 18.41 1.61
C MET A 1 15.71 17.70 1.56
N THR A 2 14.81 18.09 0.66
CA THR A 2 13.56 17.33 0.47
C THR A 2 14.00 16.01 -0.17
N ASN A 3 13.90 14.90 0.56
CA ASN A 3 14.01 13.59 -0.06
C ASN A 3 13.00 13.57 -1.22
N ASP A 4 13.46 13.28 -2.43
CA ASP A 4 12.61 13.25 -3.62
C ASP A 4 11.85 11.92 -3.60
N THR A 5 10.91 11.83 -2.65
CA THR A 5 10.14 10.63 -2.41
C THR A 5 8.95 10.63 -3.35
N THR A 6 8.80 9.57 -4.13
CA THR A 6 7.75 9.44 -5.14
C THR A 6 6.51 8.80 -4.54
N ASP A 7 5.34 9.33 -4.88
CA ASP A 7 4.06 8.74 -4.51
C ASP A 7 3.76 7.49 -5.38
N PHE A 8 3.45 6.39 -4.71
CA PHE A 8 3.09 5.10 -5.28
C PHE A 8 1.70 4.70 -4.79
N LEU A 9 0.86 4.33 -5.74
CA LEU A 9 -0.50 3.84 -5.53
C LEU A 9 -0.47 2.33 -5.71
N ILE A 10 -0.86 1.62 -4.67
CA ILE A 10 -0.88 0.16 -4.63
C ILE A 10 -2.33 -0.27 -4.56
N VAL A 11 -2.78 -1.03 -5.55
CA VAL A 11 -4.09 -1.66 -5.54
C VAL A 11 -3.89 -3.15 -5.33
N ARG A 12 -4.53 -3.68 -4.27
CA ARG A 12 -4.61 -5.11 -4.00
C ARG A 12 -6.05 -5.54 -4.19
N GLU A 13 -6.33 -6.06 -5.37
CA GLU A 13 -7.60 -6.71 -5.66
C GLU A 13 -7.53 -8.14 -5.11
N LEU A 14 -8.55 -8.55 -4.36
CA LEU A 14 -8.69 -9.90 -3.82
C LEU A 14 -9.70 -10.65 -4.68
N ASP A 15 -9.32 -11.81 -5.21
CA ASP A 15 -10.23 -12.69 -5.95
C ASP A 15 -11.38 -13.21 -5.07
N ASP A 16 -11.09 -13.48 -3.80
CA ASP A 16 -12.07 -13.90 -2.80
C ASP A 16 -12.23 -12.79 -1.75
N PRO A 17 -13.47 -12.33 -1.50
CA PRO A 17 -13.70 -11.29 -0.52
C PRO A 17 -13.40 -11.79 0.90
N ILE A 18 -12.77 -10.93 1.69
CA ILE A 18 -12.39 -11.21 3.07
C ILE A 18 -13.18 -10.36 4.06
N THR A 19 -13.12 -10.74 5.33
CA THR A 19 -13.70 -9.95 6.43
C THR A 19 -12.74 -8.85 6.88
N HIS A 20 -13.27 -7.80 7.52
CA HIS A 20 -12.48 -6.74 8.14
C HIS A 20 -11.45 -7.26 9.16
N GLU A 21 -11.77 -8.33 9.89
CA GLU A 21 -10.84 -8.95 10.86
C GLU A 21 -9.63 -9.58 10.16
N GLN A 22 -9.84 -10.20 9.00
CA GLN A 22 -8.74 -10.72 8.19
C GLN A 22 -7.91 -9.61 7.57
N LEU A 23 -8.57 -8.52 7.16
CA LEU A 23 -7.89 -7.33 6.65
C LEU A 23 -7.02 -6.65 7.72
N ASP A 24 -7.50 -6.59 8.96
CA ASP A 24 -6.77 -5.99 10.09
C ASP A 24 -5.43 -6.72 10.31
N GLY A 25 -5.45 -8.05 10.33
CA GLY A 25 -4.22 -8.85 10.43
C GLY A 25 -3.24 -8.65 9.25
N ALA A 26 -3.76 -8.47 8.03
CA ALA A 26 -2.95 -8.12 6.87
C ALA A 26 -2.33 -6.72 7.01
N THR A 27 -3.10 -5.77 7.54
CA THR A 27 -2.65 -4.39 7.76
C THR A 27 -1.57 -4.32 8.83
N ASP A 28 -1.70 -5.09 9.92
CA ASP A 28 -0.69 -5.19 10.99
C ASP A 28 0.65 -5.73 10.44
N ALA A 29 0.60 -6.81 9.66
CA ALA A 29 1.77 -7.35 8.98
C ALA A 29 2.42 -6.33 8.02
N SER A 30 1.59 -5.57 7.29
CA SER A 30 2.08 -4.46 6.47
C SER A 30 2.69 -3.35 7.32
N GLY A 31 2.14 -3.01 8.48
CA GLY A 31 2.70 -2.00 9.37
C GLY A 31 4.10 -2.39 9.86
N ALA A 32 4.25 -3.63 10.31
CA ALA A 32 5.53 -4.17 10.77
C ALA A 32 6.60 -4.14 9.67
N ALA A 33 6.27 -4.58 8.45
CA ALA A 33 7.21 -4.54 7.32
C ALA A 33 7.67 -3.12 6.97
N LEU A 34 6.77 -2.12 7.11
CA LEU A 34 7.11 -0.71 6.91
C LEU A 34 8.10 -0.22 7.96
N GLU A 35 7.88 -0.58 9.23
CA GLU A 35 8.77 -0.21 10.32
C GLU A 35 10.17 -0.82 10.13
N GLU A 36 10.25 -2.10 9.77
CA GLU A 36 11.53 -2.76 9.50
C GLU A 36 12.30 -2.06 8.37
N LEU A 37 11.63 -1.73 7.25
CA LEU A 37 12.24 -0.99 6.15
C LEU A 37 12.80 0.38 6.57
N ARG A 38 12.04 1.09 7.41
CA ARG A 38 12.46 2.39 7.96
C ARG A 38 13.66 2.25 8.89
N GLU A 39 13.70 1.20 9.71
CA GLU A 39 14.83 0.91 10.59
C GLU A 39 16.11 0.57 9.82
N GLU A 40 15.98 -0.05 8.64
CA GLU A 40 17.09 -0.32 7.73
C GLU A 40 17.59 0.92 6.96
N GLY A 41 16.83 2.03 7.04
CA GLY A 41 17.17 3.30 6.40
C GLY A 41 16.54 3.51 5.03
N THR A 42 15.48 2.77 4.70
CA THR A 42 14.69 3.00 3.49
C THR A 42 13.76 4.19 3.70
N ASP A 43 13.79 5.17 2.79
CA ASP A 43 12.88 6.31 2.79
C ASP A 43 11.51 5.87 2.23
N ILE A 44 10.69 5.29 3.10
CA ILE A 44 9.31 4.88 2.81
C ILE A 44 8.33 5.45 3.83
N GLU A 45 7.19 5.95 3.34
CA GLU A 45 6.13 6.56 4.13
C GLU A 45 4.76 6.06 3.72
N TRP A 46 3.95 5.69 4.71
CA TRP A 46 2.53 5.42 4.49
C TRP A 46 1.76 6.73 4.53
N VAL A 47 1.09 7.06 3.42
CA VAL A 47 0.31 8.30 3.26
C VAL A 47 -1.15 8.06 3.64
N GLY A 48 -1.70 6.91 3.23
CA GLY A 48 -3.06 6.52 3.56
C GLY A 48 -3.45 5.20 2.92
N SER A 49 -4.55 4.61 3.38
CA SER A 49 -5.10 3.41 2.79
C SER A 49 -6.61 3.40 2.90
N GLU A 50 -7.25 2.96 1.82
CA GLU A 50 -8.69 2.86 1.68
C GLU A 50 -9.07 1.39 1.45
N VAL A 51 -10.21 1.00 2.01
CA VAL A 51 -10.73 -0.36 1.87
C VAL A 51 -11.73 -0.37 0.74
N LEU A 52 -11.60 -1.33 -0.17
CA LEU A 52 -12.56 -1.57 -1.24
C LEU A 52 -13.56 -2.60 -0.73
N GLU A 53 -14.82 -2.21 -0.64
CA GLU A 53 -15.91 -3.05 -0.14
C GLU A 53 -16.97 -3.24 -1.23
N ASP A 54 -17.56 -4.43 -1.27
CA ASP A 54 -18.74 -4.72 -2.11
C ASP A 54 -20.05 -4.26 -1.43
N ASP A 55 -21.17 -4.25 -2.15
CA ASP A 55 -22.52 -3.92 -1.64
C ASP A 55 -22.91 -4.75 -0.40
N ALA A 56 -22.37 -5.97 -0.29
CA ALA A 56 -22.54 -6.84 0.87
C ALA A 56 -21.69 -6.47 2.11
N GLY A 57 -20.86 -5.42 2.06
CA GLY A 57 -19.95 -5.02 3.13
C GLY A 57 -18.76 -5.96 3.33
N GLN A 58 -18.37 -6.68 2.28
CA GLN A 58 -17.20 -7.56 2.29
C GLN A 58 -16.03 -6.89 1.59
N VAL A 59 -14.82 -7.09 2.11
CA VAL A 59 -13.61 -6.46 1.55
C VAL A 59 -13.21 -7.19 0.27
N THR A 60 -13.34 -6.51 -0.87
CA THR A 60 -12.89 -7.01 -2.19
C THR A 60 -11.47 -6.59 -2.51
N GLY A 61 -10.90 -5.66 -1.74
CA GLY A 61 -9.52 -5.24 -1.93
C GLY A 61 -9.11 -4.11 -1.02
N THR A 62 -7.89 -3.65 -1.23
CA THR A 62 -7.35 -2.47 -0.55
C THR A 62 -6.64 -1.58 -1.54
N PHE A 63 -6.76 -0.28 -1.30
CA PHE A 63 -5.97 0.74 -1.94
C PHE A 63 -5.01 1.30 -0.90
N CYS A 64 -3.72 1.33 -1.20
CA CYS A 64 -2.74 1.89 -0.28
C CYS A 64 -1.85 2.88 -1.02
N HIS A 65 -1.73 4.06 -0.44
CA HIS A 65 -0.88 5.13 -0.91
C HIS A 65 0.37 5.17 -0.03
N TYR A 66 1.51 4.92 -0.67
CA TYR A 66 2.82 5.04 -0.06
C TYR A 66 3.65 6.08 -0.80
N ARG A 67 4.63 6.62 -0.12
CA ARG A 67 5.62 7.52 -0.67
C ARG A 67 6.99 6.89 -0.41
N ALA A 68 7.69 6.49 -1.46
CA ALA A 68 9.00 5.85 -1.34
C ALA A 68 10.06 6.49 -2.24
N GLU A 69 11.33 6.34 -1.90
CA GLU A 69 12.45 6.81 -2.73
C GLU A 69 12.49 6.09 -4.09
N SER A 70 11.94 4.88 -4.19
CA SER A 70 11.93 4.06 -5.41
C SER A 70 10.84 2.98 -5.37
N GLU A 71 10.47 2.46 -6.54
CA GLU A 71 9.50 1.37 -6.68
C GLU A 71 10.02 0.08 -6.01
N GLU A 72 11.33 -0.17 -6.02
CA GLU A 72 11.95 -1.32 -5.35
C GLU A 72 11.63 -1.37 -3.85
N ALA A 73 11.60 -0.24 -3.15
CA ALA A 73 11.25 -0.17 -1.74
C ALA A 73 9.79 -0.61 -1.49
N ILE A 74 8.88 -0.27 -2.41
CA ILE A 74 7.48 -0.69 -2.35
C ILE A 74 7.34 -2.20 -2.59
N HIS A 75 8.09 -2.73 -3.56
CA HIS A 75 8.09 -4.17 -3.83
C HIS A 75 8.68 -4.96 -2.66
N GLU A 76 9.76 -4.49 -2.05
CA GLU A 76 10.35 -5.11 -0.87
C GLU A 76 9.40 -5.09 0.33
N HIS A 77 8.70 -3.96 0.54
CA HIS A 77 7.62 -3.84 1.52
C HIS A 77 6.53 -4.89 1.31
N ALA A 78 6.05 -5.03 0.08
CA ALA A 78 4.99 -5.97 -0.27
C ALA A 78 5.42 -7.43 -0.06
N ASP A 79 6.66 -7.78 -0.41
CA ASP A 79 7.23 -9.11 -0.22
C ASP A 79 7.33 -9.47 1.26
N ARG A 80 7.83 -8.56 2.10
CA ARG A 80 7.97 -8.75 3.55
C ARG A 80 6.63 -8.80 4.28
N ALA A 81 5.68 -7.95 3.88
CA ALA A 81 4.33 -7.96 4.42
C ALA A 81 3.57 -9.25 4.05
N GLY A 82 4.07 -10.05 3.10
CA GLY A 82 3.39 -11.23 2.58
C GLY A 82 2.11 -10.86 1.81
N LEU A 83 2.01 -9.62 1.35
CA LEU A 83 0.85 -9.08 0.64
C LEU A 83 1.27 -8.72 -0.78
N PRO A 84 1.02 -9.57 -1.77
CA PRO A 84 1.42 -9.29 -3.14
C PRO A 84 0.79 -7.96 -3.57
N ALA A 85 1.63 -7.03 -3.99
CA ALA A 85 1.18 -5.78 -4.57
C ALA A 85 0.73 -6.07 -6.00
N THR A 86 -0.55 -6.42 -6.16
CA THR A 86 -1.15 -6.86 -7.43
C THR A 86 -0.97 -5.81 -8.54
N ASN A 87 -1.09 -4.53 -8.16
CA ASN A 87 -0.81 -3.41 -9.03
C ASN A 87 -0.07 -2.32 -8.27
N VAL A 88 1.15 -1.99 -8.69
CA VAL A 88 1.92 -0.84 -8.20
C VAL A 88 2.01 0.15 -9.35
N SER A 89 1.56 1.39 -9.10
CA SER A 89 1.61 2.46 -10.08
C SER A 89 2.20 3.71 -9.44
N ARG A 90 3.20 4.31 -10.10
CA ARG A 90 3.68 5.64 -9.73
C ARG A 90 2.58 6.68 -9.97
N GLN A 91 2.29 7.51 -8.98
CA GLN A 91 1.38 8.64 -9.14
C GLN A 91 2.02 9.68 -10.07
N GLY A 92 1.35 9.98 -11.18
CA GLY A 92 1.69 11.08 -12.07
C GLY A 92 1.10 12.41 -11.59
N ASP A 93 1.15 13.42 -12.45
CA ASP A 93 0.50 14.71 -12.17
C ASP A 93 -1.01 14.53 -11.94
N PRO A 94 -1.58 15.08 -10.85
CA PRO A 94 -3.01 15.05 -10.64
C PRO A 94 -3.71 15.80 -11.77
N LEU A 95 -4.81 15.24 -12.26
CA LEU A 95 -5.68 15.93 -13.21
C LEU A 95 -6.61 16.85 -12.42
N ASP A 96 -6.56 18.16 -12.66
CA ASP A 96 -7.57 19.10 -12.18
C ASP A 96 -8.90 18.78 -12.88
N GLY A 97 -9.83 18.15 -12.17
CA GLY A 97 -11.20 17.92 -12.63
C GLY A 97 -12.08 19.13 -12.34
N GLU A 98 -12.73 19.67 -13.37
CA GLU A 98 -13.76 20.74 -13.28
C GLU A 98 -15.06 20.28 -12.64
#